data_AF-A0A2E9VAB1-F1
#
_entry.id   AF-A0A2E9VAB1-F1
#
_cell.length_a   1.000
_cell.length_b   1.000
_cell.length_c   1.000
_cell.angle_alpha   90.00
_cell.angle_beta   90.00
_cell.angle_gamma   90.00
#
_symmetry.space_group_name_H-M   'P 1'
#
loop_
_entity.id
_entity.type
_entity.pdbx_description
1 polymer ?
#
loop_
_entity_poly.entity_id
_entity_poly.type
_entity_poly.pdbx_seq_one_letter_code
_entity_poly.pdbx_strand_id
1 'polypeptide(L)'
;MLEISDLPLLNATLNALAGILLVSAYVMIRKGNVVRHRALMLAAFSMSVLFLVSYVIYHVNIGSRAFTGTGIIRVVYFVILATHVVLAIAVVPMAVVTLRRGLRRDDIGHKAIARWTFPIWLYVSVTGVVVYGMLYMLPT
;
A
#
# COMPACT_ATOMS: atom_id res chain seq x y z
N MET A 1 25.48 3.34 -0.23
CA MET A 1 24.83 2.25 0.54
C MET A 1 23.50 2.80 1.04
N LEU A 2 22.42 2.01 1.08
CA LEU A 2 21.16 2.46 1.67
C LEU A 2 21.32 2.53 3.18
N GLU A 3 21.07 3.69 3.78
CA GLU A 3 21.07 3.85 5.23
C GLU A 3 19.66 3.66 5.80
N ILE A 4 19.56 3.36 7.09
CA ILE A 4 18.26 3.10 7.74
C ILE A 4 17.39 4.38 7.74
N SER A 5 18.02 5.55 7.73
CA SER A 5 17.41 6.88 7.57
C SER A 5 16.70 7.09 6.22
N ASP A 6 17.09 6.36 5.16
CA ASP A 6 16.50 6.46 3.82
C ASP A 6 15.23 5.59 3.67
N LEU A 7 15.03 4.62 4.57
CA LEU A 7 13.93 3.66 4.49
C LEU A 7 12.53 4.30 4.50
N PRO A 8 12.25 5.42 5.19
CA PRO A 8 10.96 6.10 5.08
C PRO A 8 10.65 6.58 3.65
N LEU A 9 11.65 7.14 2.94
CA LEU A 9 11.48 7.55 1.55
C LEU A 9 11.30 6.34 0.64
N LEU A 10 12.09 5.28 0.87
CA LEU A 10 11.93 4.01 0.16
C LEU A 10 10.51 3.43 0.37
N ASN A 11 10.00 3.46 1.59
CA ASN A 11 8.67 2.99 1.93
C ASN A 11 7.56 3.77 1.22
N ALA A 12 7.69 5.10 1.17
CA ALA A 12 6.75 5.96 0.46
C ALA A 12 6.79 5.71 -1.05
N THR A 13 7.98 5.60 -1.65
CA THR A 13 8.14 5.31 -3.08
C THR A 13 7.60 3.94 -3.46
N LEU A 14 7.85 2.90 -2.67
CA LEU A 14 7.28 1.56 -2.88
C LEU A 14 5.75 1.56 -2.82
N ASN A 15 5.14 2.30 -1.89
CA ASN A 15 3.68 2.47 -1.85
C ASN A 15 3.13 3.23 -3.06
N ALA A 16 3.80 4.31 -3.47
CA ALA A 16 3.42 5.07 -4.65
C ALA A 16 3.45 4.19 -5.91
N LEU A 17 4.53 3.41 -6.08
CA LEU A 17 4.67 2.44 -7.17
C LEU A 17 3.59 1.36 -7.12
N ALA A 18 3.30 0.80 -5.95
CA ALA A 18 2.21 -0.16 -5.78
C ALA A 18 0.86 0.45 -6.21
N GLY A 19 0.57 1.68 -5.80
CA GLY A 19 -0.65 2.41 -6.21
C GLY A 19 -0.74 2.60 -7.72
N ILE A 20 0.33 3.05 -8.37
CA ILE A 20 0.39 3.22 -9.83
C ILE A 20 0.17 1.89 -10.56
N LEU A 21 0.79 0.82 -10.08
CA LEU A 21 0.64 -0.52 -10.65
C LEU A 21 -0.78 -1.05 -10.46
N LEU A 22 -1.43 -0.82 -9.32
CA LEU A 22 -2.82 -1.21 -9.07
C LEU A 22 -3.77 -0.48 -10.03
N VAL A 23 -3.65 0.84 -10.17
CA VAL A 23 -4.46 1.61 -11.12
C VAL A 23 -4.23 1.13 -12.55
N SER A 24 -2.97 0.90 -12.94
CA SER A 24 -2.62 0.36 -14.25
C SER A 24 -3.22 -1.03 -14.48
N ALA A 25 -3.17 -1.92 -13.47
CA ALA A 25 -3.75 -3.25 -13.52
C ALA A 25 -5.27 -3.19 -13.67
N TYR A 26 -5.92 -2.23 -13.00
CA TYR A 26 -7.36 -1.97 -13.13
C TYR A 26 -7.72 -1.53 -14.55
N VAL A 27 -6.97 -0.59 -15.13
CA VAL A 27 -7.19 -0.17 -16.52
C VAL A 27 -7.02 -1.33 -17.49
N MET A 28 -6.02 -2.20 -17.28
CA MET A 28 -5.80 -3.36 -18.15
C MET A 28 -6.94 -4.38 -18.10
N ILE A 29 -7.49 -4.67 -16.91
CA ILE A 29 -8.63 -5.61 -16.82
C ILE A 29 -9.91 -5.01 -17.39
N ARG A 30 -10.12 -3.70 -17.28
CA ARG A 30 -11.24 -2.99 -17.94
C ARG A 30 -11.13 -3.02 -19.47
N LYS A 31 -9.91 -3.11 -20.00
CA LYS A 31 -9.63 -3.33 -21.43
C LYS A 31 -9.67 -4.81 -21.85
N GLY A 32 -10.01 -5.73 -20.94
CA GLY A 32 -10.02 -7.17 -21.20
C GLY A 32 -8.65 -7.83 -21.28
N ASN A 33 -7.56 -7.10 -21.02
CA ASN A 33 -6.20 -7.64 -21.10
C ASN A 33 -5.79 -8.33 -19.79
N VAL A 34 -6.23 -9.58 -19.65
CA VAL A 34 -5.99 -10.41 -18.45
C VAL A 34 -4.50 -10.70 -18.22
N VAL A 35 -3.72 -10.86 -19.29
CA VAL A 35 -2.28 -11.16 -19.19
C VAL A 35 -1.53 -9.99 -18.56
N ARG A 36 -1.74 -8.77 -19.07
CA ARG A 36 -1.12 -7.56 -18.51
C ARG A 36 -1.65 -7.25 -17.11
N HIS A 37 -2.96 -7.43 -16.87
CA HIS A 37 -3.53 -7.30 -15.53
C HIS A 37 -2.80 -8.20 -14.53
N ARG A 38 -2.62 -9.49 -14.85
CA ARG A 38 -1.92 -10.43 -13.98
C ARG A 38 -0.47 -10.03 -13.70
N ALA A 39 0.27 -9.61 -14.72
CA ALA A 39 1.65 -9.15 -14.56
C ALA A 39 1.74 -7.93 -13.63
N LEU A 40 0.86 -6.94 -13.83
CA LEU A 40 0.81 -5.73 -13.01
C LEU A 40 0.36 -6.01 -11.57
N MET A 41 -0.60 -6.92 -11.35
CA MET A 41 -1.01 -7.34 -10.01
C MET A 41 0.12 -8.04 -9.25
N LEU A 42 0.90 -8.89 -9.93
CA LEU A 42 2.07 -9.52 -9.32
C LEU A 42 3.14 -8.48 -8.97
N ALA A 43 3.42 -7.53 -9.86
CA ALA A 43 4.36 -6.45 -9.59
C ALA A 43 3.90 -5.58 -8.40
N ALA A 44 2.62 -5.20 -8.34
CA ALA A 44 2.04 -4.43 -7.23
C ALA A 44 2.15 -5.20 -5.89
N PHE A 45 1.90 -6.51 -5.93
CA PHE A 45 2.07 -7.38 -4.77
C PHE A 45 3.54 -7.42 -4.31
N SER A 46 4.48 -7.58 -5.24
CA SER A 46 5.91 -7.56 -4.92
C SER A 46 6.35 -6.24 -4.31
N MET A 47 5.91 -5.09 -4.84
CA MET A 47 6.20 -3.78 -4.24
C MET A 47 5.64 -3.67 -2.82
N SER A 48 4.42 -4.19 -2.59
CA SER A 48 3.79 -4.19 -1.26
C SER A 48 4.53 -5.07 -0.25
N VAL A 49 5.04 -6.23 -0.69
CA VAL A 49 5.88 -7.11 0.13
C VAL A 49 7.21 -6.45 0.48
N LEU A 50 7.88 -5.84 -0.51
CA LEU A 50 9.12 -5.10 -0.29
C LEU A 50 8.92 -3.94 0.68
N PHE A 51 7.81 -3.20 0.53
CA PHE A 51 7.42 -2.15 1.46
C PHE A 51 7.26 -2.71 2.88
N LEU A 52 6.53 -3.81 3.07
CA LEU A 52 6.30 -4.37 4.39
C LEU A 52 7.60 -4.81 5.06
N VAL A 53 8.50 -5.47 4.32
CA VAL A 53 9.82 -5.88 4.83
C VAL A 53 10.64 -4.66 5.25
N SER A 54 10.74 -3.66 4.36
CA SER A 54 11.47 -2.41 4.64
C SER A 54 10.87 -1.63 5.82
N TYR A 55 9.55 -1.56 5.91
CA TYR A 55 8.82 -0.93 7.01
C TYR A 55 9.13 -1.59 8.35
N VAL A 56 9.05 -2.92 8.42
CA VAL A 56 9.35 -3.67 9.66
C VAL A 56 10.80 -3.48 10.06
N ILE A 57 11.75 -3.54 9.11
CA ILE A 57 13.17 -3.27 9.39
C ILE A 57 13.35 -1.86 9.97
N TYR A 58 12.78 -0.84 9.36
CA TYR A 58 12.84 0.53 9.88
C TYR A 58 12.26 0.64 11.29
N HIS A 59 11.06 0.09 11.51
CA HIS A 59 10.35 0.23 12.78
C HIS A 59 11.04 -0.50 13.94
N VAL A 60 11.65 -1.65 13.69
CA VAL A 60 12.38 -2.42 14.70
C VAL A 60 13.69 -1.73 15.10
N ASN A 61 14.35 -1.01 14.18
CA ASN A 61 15.65 -0.38 14.44
C ASN A 61 15.55 1.06 14.96
N ILE A 62 14.66 1.88 14.40
CA ILE A 62 14.58 3.33 14.68
C ILE A 62 13.38 3.66 15.58
N GLY A 63 12.38 2.77 15.66
CA GLY A 63 11.12 3.05 16.34
C GLY A 63 10.23 4.02 15.55
N SER A 64 9.25 4.60 16.25
CA SER A 64 8.27 5.52 15.64
C SER A 64 8.69 6.97 15.83
N ARG A 65 8.58 7.78 14.76
CA ARG A 65 8.74 9.23 14.85
C ARG A 65 7.42 9.85 15.28
N ALA A 66 7.45 10.65 16.34
CA ALA A 66 6.26 11.36 16.81
C ALA A 66 5.86 12.45 15.82
N PHE A 67 4.55 12.56 15.54
CA PHE A 67 4.00 13.68 14.78
C PHE A 67 3.85 14.90 15.70
N THR A 68 4.55 15.98 15.39
CA THR A 68 4.66 17.20 16.22
C THR A 68 3.69 18.32 15.82
N GLY A 69 2.96 18.17 14.70
CA GLY A 69 1.97 19.16 14.27
C GLY A 69 0.84 19.38 15.29
N THR A 70 0.33 20.61 15.36
CA THR A 70 -0.68 21.05 16.35
C THR A 70 -2.01 21.45 15.70
N GLY A 71 -3.11 21.41 16.45
CA GLY A 71 -4.44 21.78 15.95
C GLY A 71 -5.07 20.73 15.01
N ILE A 72 -5.84 21.18 14.02
CA ILE A 72 -6.66 20.32 13.14
C ILE A 72 -5.80 19.30 12.37
N ILE A 73 -4.59 19.69 11.94
CA ILE A 73 -3.71 18.80 11.17
C ILE A 73 -3.32 17.53 11.94
N ARG A 74 -3.22 17.62 13.27
CA ARG A 74 -2.95 16.47 14.15
C ARG A 74 -4.08 15.47 14.15
N VAL A 75 -5.32 15.96 14.23
CA VAL A 75 -6.51 15.11 14.18
C VAL A 75 -6.60 14.42 12.82
N VAL A 76 -6.41 15.16 11.73
CA VAL A 76 -6.39 14.61 10.37
C VAL A 76 -5.31 13.53 10.23
N TYR A 77 -4.09 13.79 10.71
CA TYR A 77 -2.98 12.83 10.67
C TYR A 77 -3.35 11.52 11.39
N PHE A 78 -3.83 11.59 12.63
CA PHE A 78 -4.12 10.38 13.41
C PHE A 78 -5.33 9.61 12.88
N VAL A 79 -6.34 10.29 12.32
CA VAL A 79 -7.45 9.62 11.65
C VAL A 79 -6.95 8.84 10.43
N ILE A 80 -6.18 9.49 9.54
CA ILE A 80 -5.60 8.83 8.35
C ILE A 80 -4.67 7.70 8.76
N LEU A 81 -3.82 7.90 9.75
CA LEU A 81 -2.88 6.88 10.22
C LEU A 81 -3.63 5.67 10.80
N ALA A 82 -4.62 5.90 11.65
CA ALA A 82 -5.40 4.84 12.27
C ALA A 82 -6.15 4.01 11.21
N THR A 83 -6.84 4.67 10.28
CA THR A 83 -7.55 3.97 9.19
C THR A 83 -6.57 3.25 8.27
N HIS A 84 -5.44 3.88 7.93
CA HIS A 84 -4.39 3.26 7.12
C HIS A 84 -3.88 1.97 7.75
N VAL A 85 -3.49 1.99 9.04
CA VAL A 85 -2.94 0.81 9.72
C VAL A 85 -3.97 -0.32 9.79
N VAL A 86 -5.21 -0.03 10.20
CA VAL A 86 -6.28 -1.05 10.29
C VAL A 86 -6.55 -1.68 8.92
N LEU A 87 -6.68 -0.85 7.88
CA LEU A 87 -6.94 -1.34 6.53
C LEU A 87 -5.72 -2.06 5.93
N ALA A 88 -4.49 -1.64 6.25
CA ALA A 88 -3.27 -2.31 5.82
C ALA A 88 -3.20 -3.74 6.36
N ILE A 89 -3.51 -3.94 7.65
CA ILE A 89 -3.58 -5.27 8.26
C ILE A 89 -4.62 -6.13 7.56
N ALA A 90 -5.80 -5.58 7.27
CA ALA A 90 -6.87 -6.29 6.56
C ALA A 90 -6.47 -6.64 5.11
N VAL A 91 -5.71 -5.77 4.43
CA VAL A 91 -5.35 -5.96 3.02
C VAL A 91 -4.38 -7.11 2.80
N VAL A 92 -3.51 -7.41 3.75
CA VAL A 92 -2.52 -8.50 3.63
C VAL A 92 -3.19 -9.86 3.34
N PRO A 93 -4.10 -10.39 4.18
CA PRO A 93 -4.77 -11.64 3.89
C PRO A 93 -5.69 -11.54 2.67
N MET A 94 -6.36 -10.40 2.45
CA MET A 94 -7.22 -10.20 1.30
C MET A 94 -6.45 -10.26 -0.03
N ALA A 95 -5.28 -9.63 -0.11
CA ALA A 95 -4.42 -9.64 -1.28
C ALA A 95 -3.92 -11.06 -1.58
N VAL A 96 -3.49 -11.81 -0.55
CA VAL A 96 -3.06 -13.20 -0.70
C VAL A 96 -4.20 -14.08 -1.24
N VAL A 97 -5.41 -13.99 -0.68
CA VAL A 97 -6.57 -14.76 -1.15
C VAL A 97 -6.94 -14.37 -2.58
N THR A 98 -6.96 -13.07 -2.88
CA THR A 98 -7.30 -12.54 -4.21
C THR A 98 -6.31 -13.04 -5.27
N LEU A 99 -5.01 -13.01 -4.95
CA LEU A 99 -3.94 -13.48 -5.82
C LEU A 99 -4.02 -15.00 -6.02
N ARG A 100 -4.19 -15.76 -4.94
CA ARG A 100 -4.32 -17.23 -4.99
C ARG A 100 -5.50 -17.65 -5.90
N ARG A 101 -6.66 -16.99 -5.79
CA ARG A 101 -7.81 -17.25 -6.66
C ARG A 101 -7.52 -16.93 -8.13
N GLY A 102 -6.86 -15.80 -8.39
CA GLY A 102 -6.43 -15.43 -9.74
C GLY A 102 -5.42 -16.41 -10.35
N LEU A 103 -4.48 -16.92 -9.56
CA LEU A 103 -3.51 -17.93 -9.99
C LEU A 103 -4.16 -19.30 -10.28
N ARG A 104 -5.22 -19.64 -9.54
CA ARG A 104 -6.02 -20.87 -9.74
C ARG A 104 -7.08 -20.75 -10.82
N ARG A 105 -7.21 -19.60 -11.49
CA ARG A 105 -8.27 -19.31 -12.49
C ARG A 105 -9.69 -19.45 -11.94
N ASP A 106 -9.87 -19.25 -10.63
CA ASP A 106 -11.20 -19.10 -10.03
C ASP A 106 -11.66 -17.66 -10.24
N ASP A 107 -12.12 -17.34 -11.45
CA ASP A 107 -12.45 -15.98 -11.85
C ASP A 107 -13.69 -15.44 -11.12
N ILE A 108 -14.65 -16.30 -10.78
CA ILE A 108 -15.87 -15.93 -10.05
C ILE A 108 -15.47 -15.53 -8.62
N GLY A 109 -14.75 -16.41 -7.92
CA GLY A 109 -14.27 -16.14 -6.57
C GLY A 109 -13.28 -14.98 -6.51
N HIS A 110 -12.42 -14.82 -7.53
CA HIS A 110 -11.50 -13.70 -7.64
C HIS A 110 -12.27 -12.37 -7.75
N LYS A 111 -13.24 -12.25 -8.66
CA LYS A 111 -14.04 -11.02 -8.82
C LYS A 111 -14.81 -10.65 -7.54
N ALA A 112 -15.37 -11.64 -6.85
CA ALA A 112 -16.17 -11.44 -5.63
C ALA A 112 -15.37 -10.81 -4.48
N ILE A 113 -14.09 -11.15 -4.35
CA ILE A 113 -13.20 -10.57 -3.33
C ILE A 113 -12.48 -9.31 -3.86
N ALA A 114 -12.05 -9.30 -5.13
CA ALA A 114 -11.30 -8.21 -5.73
C ALA A 114 -12.05 -6.88 -5.71
N ARG A 115 -13.39 -6.88 -5.79
CA ARG A 115 -14.22 -5.66 -5.65
C ARG A 115 -14.02 -4.92 -4.33
N TRP A 116 -13.62 -5.64 -3.28
CA TRP A 116 -13.31 -5.08 -1.97
C TRP A 116 -11.80 -4.91 -1.77
N THR A 117 -11.01 -5.92 -2.17
CA THR A 117 -9.54 -5.85 -2.04
C THR A 117 -8.96 -4.66 -2.79
N PHE A 118 -9.41 -4.41 -4.03
CA PHE A 118 -8.85 -3.34 -4.86
C PHE A 118 -8.98 -1.94 -4.24
N PRO A 119 -10.17 -1.45 -3.86
CA PRO A 119 -10.30 -0.11 -3.28
C PRO A 119 -9.57 0.02 -1.94
N ILE A 120 -9.59 -1.00 -1.09
CA ILE A 120 -8.87 -0.98 0.20
C ILE A 120 -7.36 -0.92 -0.05
N TRP A 121 -6.85 -1.73 -0.97
CA TRP A 121 -5.43 -1.75 -1.29
C TRP A 121 -4.96 -0.44 -1.89
N LEU A 122 -5.73 0.12 -2.82
CA LEU A 122 -5.43 1.43 -3.38
C LEU A 122 -5.46 2.53 -2.31
N TYR A 123 -6.45 2.50 -1.40
CA TYR A 123 -6.53 3.44 -0.28
C TYR A 123 -5.28 3.39 0.60
N VAL A 124 -4.86 2.19 0.99
CA VAL A 124 -3.66 1.99 1.82
C VAL A 124 -2.41 2.49 1.09
N SER A 125 -2.22 2.17 -0.19
CA SER A 125 -1.07 2.64 -0.97
C SER A 125 -1.02 4.17 -1.06
N VAL A 126 -2.14 4.83 -1.29
CA VAL A 126 -2.20 6.31 -1.36
C VAL A 126 -1.96 6.94 0.02
N THR A 127 -2.66 6.45 1.04
CA THR A 127 -2.54 7.01 2.40
C THR A 127 -1.16 6.78 3.00
N GLY A 128 -0.43 5.72 2.63
CA GLY A 128 0.97 5.54 3.05
C GLY A 128 1.89 6.66 2.56
N VAL A 129 1.71 7.12 1.33
CA VAL A 129 2.45 8.27 0.77
C VAL A 129 2.05 9.56 1.48
N VAL A 130 0.75 9.74 1.75
CA VAL A 130 0.22 10.92 2.45
C VAL A 130 0.78 11.01 3.88
N VAL A 131 0.77 9.91 4.64
CA VAL A 131 1.34 9.84 5.99
C VAL A 131 2.82 10.21 5.97
N TYR A 132 3.59 9.70 5.00
CA TYR A 132 4.99 10.10 4.82
C TYR A 132 5.13 11.61 4.54
N GLY A 133 4.36 12.14 3.59
CA GLY A 133 4.39 13.59 3.28
C GLY A 133 4.05 14.44 4.50
N MET A 134 3.03 14.06 5.27
CA MET A 134 2.66 14.76 6.49
C MET A 134 3.75 14.71 7.56
N LEU A 135 4.46 13.60 7.69
CA LEU A 135 5.47 13.40 8.73
C LEU A 135 6.84 14.01 8.39
N TYR A 136 7.19 14.11 7.11
CA TYR A 136 8.54 14.52 6.67
C TYR A 136 8.58 15.82 5.86
N MET A 137 7.47 16.27 5.25
CA MET A 137 7.46 17.47 4.38
C MET A 137 6.67 18.64 4.96
N LEU A 138 5.75 18.42 5.89
CA LEU A 138 5.09 19.53 6.58
C LEU A 138 6.08 20.19 7.55
N PRO A 139 6.21 21.52 7.54
CA PRO A 139 6.92 22.23 8.59
C PRO A 139 6.18 21.99 9.90
N THR A 140 6.79 21.22 10.78
CA THR A 140 6.31 20.98 12.15
C THR A 140 6.92 21.97 13.11
#